data_AF-A0A1G0I202-F1
#
_entry.id   AF-A0A1G0I202-F1
#
_cell.length_a   1.000
_cell.length_b   1.000
_cell.length_c   1.000
_cell.angle_alpha   90.00
_cell.angle_beta   90.00
_cell.angle_gamma   90.00
#
_symmetry.space_group_name_H-M   'P 1'
#
loop_
_entity.id
_entity.type
_entity.pdbx_description
1 polymer ?
#
loop_
_entity_poly.entity_id
_entity_poly.type
_entity_poly.pdbx_seq_one_letter_code
_entity_poly.pdbx_strand_id
1 'polypeptide(L)'
;MFWRSQNKLILIGFATTLCLISSPAFAYIDPGMGSMWIQSMLALTAGFGVAFKMYWQRVKLFIFGNKKKPSSERSDKNHQENIT
;
A
#
# COMPACT_ATOMS: atom_id res chain seq x y z
N MET A 1 40.60 -18.59 8.88
CA MET A 1 40.51 -17.20 8.40
C MET A 1 40.01 -17.19 6.94
N PHE A 2 38.76 -17.58 6.66
CA PHE A 2 38.23 -17.69 5.28
C PHE A 2 36.85 -17.05 5.07
N TRP A 3 36.34 -16.33 6.09
CA TRP A 3 34.93 -15.91 6.14
C TRP A 3 34.65 -14.49 5.59
N ARG A 4 35.68 -13.69 5.27
CA ARG A 4 35.50 -12.29 4.77
C ARG A 4 35.48 -12.14 3.23
N SER A 5 35.77 -13.21 2.47
CA SER A 5 35.94 -13.11 1.00
C SER A 5 34.67 -13.36 0.18
N GLN A 6 33.63 -13.95 0.78
CA GLN A 6 32.42 -14.36 0.06
C GLN A 6 31.66 -13.16 -0.52
N ASN A 7 31.58 -12.05 0.22
CA ASN A 7 30.87 -10.85 -0.24
C ASN A 7 31.53 -10.21 -1.46
N LYS A 8 32.87 -10.26 -1.55
CA LYS A 8 33.60 -9.69 -2.70
C LYS A 8 33.37 -10.51 -3.96
N LEU A 9 33.33 -11.85 -3.84
CA LEU A 9 33.03 -12.74 -4.96
C LEU A 9 31.57 -12.61 -5.41
N ILE A 10 30.63 -12.44 -4.48
CA ILE A 10 29.23 -12.16 -4.79
C ILE A 10 29.08 -10.80 -5.49
N LEU A 11 29.78 -9.76 -5.00
CA LEU A 11 29.79 -8.43 -5.63
C LEU A 11 30.39 -8.45 -7.03
N ILE A 12 31.49 -9.18 -7.23
CA ILE A 12 32.13 -9.33 -8.54
C ILE A 12 31.21 -10.10 -9.48
N GLY A 13 30.62 -11.23 -9.03
CA GLY A 13 29.66 -11.99 -9.81
C GLY A 13 28.44 -11.17 -10.22
N PHE A 14 27.85 -10.42 -9.28
CA PHE A 14 26.72 -9.53 -9.53
C PHE A 14 27.09 -8.41 -10.53
N ALA A 15 28.27 -7.80 -10.38
CA ALA A 15 28.76 -6.77 -11.29
C ALA A 15 29.03 -7.30 -12.71
N THR A 16 29.60 -8.51 -12.84
CA THR A 16 29.82 -9.16 -14.14
C THR A 16 28.50 -9.49 -14.82
N THR A 17 27.49 -9.99 -14.09
CA THR A 17 26.15 -10.22 -14.64
C THR A 17 25.50 -8.93 -15.13
N LEU A 18 25.62 -7.83 -14.38
CA LEU A 18 25.08 -6.53 -14.77
C LEU A 18 25.75 -5.95 -16.01
N CYS A 19 27.06 -6.15 -16.17
CA CYS A 19 27.82 -5.63 -17.30
C CYS A 19 27.48 -6.35 -18.61
N LEU A 20 27.13 -7.64 -18.55
CA LEU A 20 26.70 -8.44 -19.70
C LEU A 20 25.28 -8.11 -20.23
N ILE A 21 24.50 -7.30 -19.50
CA ILE A 21 23.12 -6.92 -19.86
C ILE A 21 23.06 -5.62 -20.69
N SER A 22 24.21 -4.97 -20.93
CA SER A 22 24.28 -3.70 -21.68
C SER A 22 24.04 -3.90 -23.18
N SER A 23 22.80 -3.71 -23.64
CA SER A 23 22.36 -3.74 -25.05
C SER A 23 22.04 -2.33 -25.57
N PRO A 24 22.22 -2.01 -26.87
CA PRO A 24 21.94 -0.67 -27.41
C PRO A 24 20.45 -0.33 -27.41
N ALA A 25 20.10 0.89 -27.00
CA ALA A 25 18.74 1.38 -26.91
C ALA A 25 18.20 1.82 -28.29
N PHE A 26 17.38 0.97 -28.90
CA PHE A 26 16.57 1.32 -30.07
C PHE A 26 15.09 1.40 -29.65
N ALA A 27 14.43 2.49 -30.03
CA ALA A 27 13.07 2.84 -29.63
C ALA A 27 12.01 1.83 -30.07
N TYR A 28 11.68 0.84 -29.24
CA TYR A 28 10.37 0.20 -29.13
C TYR A 28 10.50 -0.76 -27.95
N ILE A 29 9.63 -0.63 -26.94
CA ILE A 29 9.18 -1.77 -26.12
C ILE A 29 10.26 -2.85 -26.00
N ASP A 30 11.39 -2.56 -25.33
CA ASP A 30 12.49 -3.53 -25.20
C ASP A 30 11.87 -4.86 -24.77
N PRO A 31 12.23 -6.02 -25.36
CA PRO A 31 11.53 -7.29 -25.11
C PRO A 31 11.45 -7.68 -23.62
N GLY A 32 12.25 -7.05 -22.74
CA GLY A 32 12.13 -7.14 -21.28
C GLY A 32 11.13 -6.16 -20.62
N MET A 33 10.93 -4.95 -21.15
CA MET A 33 10.08 -3.90 -20.55
C MET A 33 8.59 -4.23 -20.60
N GLY A 34 8.13 -4.99 -21.61
CA GLY A 34 6.73 -5.41 -21.69
C GLY A 34 6.30 -6.25 -20.48
N SER A 35 7.18 -7.13 -19.99
CA SER A 35 6.90 -7.98 -18.82
C SER A 35 6.87 -7.18 -17.51
N MET A 36 7.77 -6.21 -17.34
CA MET A 36 7.83 -5.37 -16.13
C MET A 36 6.62 -4.45 -15.99
N TRP A 37 6.10 -3.92 -17.11
CA TRP A 37 4.88 -3.12 -17.09
C TRP A 37 3.66 -3.93 -16.65
N ILE A 38 3.51 -5.16 -17.19
CA ILE A 38 2.42 -6.06 -16.79
C ILE A 38 2.56 -6.48 -15.33
N GLN A 39 3.78 -6.80 -14.88
CA GLN A 39 4.05 -7.12 -13.46
C GLN A 39 3.75 -5.92 -12.53
N SER A 40 4.12 -4.70 -12.92
CA SER A 40 3.83 -3.48 -12.14
C SER A 40 2.33 -3.24 -12.02
N MET A 41 1.58 -3.38 -13.11
CA MET A 41 0.11 -3.30 -13.10
C MET A 41 -0.51 -4.37 -12.20
N LEU A 42 -0.04 -5.62 -12.30
CA LEU A 42 -0.53 -6.71 -11.46
C LEU A 42 -0.22 -6.48 -9.98
N ALA A 43 1.00 -6.05 -9.65
CA ALA A 43 1.41 -5.71 -8.29
C ALA A 43 0.62 -4.52 -7.74
N LEU A 44 0.36 -3.50 -8.56
CA LEU A 44 -0.45 -2.35 -8.20
C LEU A 44 -1.90 -2.77 -7.91
N THR A 45 -2.53 -3.54 -8.79
CA THR A 45 -3.92 -4.00 -8.58
C THR A 45 -4.02 -4.93 -7.37
N ALA A 46 -3.08 -5.86 -7.21
CA ALA A 46 -3.06 -6.76 -6.04
C ALA A 46 -2.83 -5.99 -4.73
N GLY A 47 -1.83 -5.11 -4.70
CA GLY A 47 -1.52 -4.26 -3.55
C GLY A 47 -2.66 -3.31 -3.21
N PHE A 48 -3.26 -2.68 -4.22
CA PHE A 48 -4.43 -1.82 -4.05
C PHE A 48 -5.63 -2.60 -3.54
N GLY A 49 -5.91 -3.79 -4.06
CA GLY A 49 -7.02 -4.64 -3.59
C GLY A 49 -6.87 -5.03 -2.11
N VAL A 50 -5.66 -5.40 -1.69
CA VAL A 50 -5.37 -5.74 -0.28
C VAL A 50 -5.49 -4.49 0.61
N ALA A 51 -4.89 -3.37 0.21
CA ALA A 51 -4.99 -2.11 0.93
C ALA A 51 -6.46 -1.66 1.04
N PHE A 52 -7.21 -1.73 -0.04
CA PHE A 52 -8.63 -1.37 -0.06
C PHE A 52 -9.46 -2.23 0.89
N LYS A 53 -9.25 -3.55 0.87
CA LYS A 53 -9.90 -4.47 1.81
C LYS A 53 -9.54 -4.17 3.26
N MET A 54 -8.26 -3.92 3.55
CA MET A 54 -7.76 -3.62 4.89
C MET A 54 -8.30 -2.28 5.43
N TYR A 55 -8.43 -1.28 4.56
CA TYR A 55 -8.89 0.06 4.93
C TYR A 55 -10.40 0.27 4.73
N TRP A 56 -11.17 -0.74 4.34
CA TRP A 56 -12.60 -0.63 4.02
C TRP A 56 -13.41 0.04 5.14
N GLN A 57 -13.09 -0.23 6.41
CA GLN A 57 -13.75 0.44 7.54
C GLN A 57 -13.37 1.92 7.66
N ARG A 58 -12.10 2.27 7.47
CA ARG A 58 -11.65 3.67 7.49
C ARG A 58 -12.19 4.45 6.31
N VAL A 59 -12.22 3.86 5.12
CA VAL A 59 -12.86 4.42 3.92
C VAL A 59 -14.34 4.66 4.16
N LYS A 60 -15.07 3.69 4.73
CA LYS A 60 -16.47 3.88 5.11
C LYS A 60 -16.66 4.99 6.16
N LEU A 61 -15.78 5.10 7.14
CA LEU A 61 -15.83 6.19 8.11
C LEU A 61 -15.48 7.55 7.48
N PHE A 62 -14.56 7.60 6.52
CA PHE A 62 -14.25 8.83 5.77
C PHE A 62 -15.43 9.26 4.87
N ILE A 63 -16.08 8.31 4.20
CA ILE A 63 -17.18 8.58 3.26
C ILE A 63 -18.51 8.79 3.98
N PHE A 64 -18.80 8.01 5.04
CA PHE A 64 -20.10 7.99 5.74
C PHE A 64 -20.06 8.46 7.20
N GLY A 65 -18.90 8.71 7.78
CA GLY A 65 -18.73 8.91 9.23
C GLY A 65 -19.19 10.26 9.79
N ASN A 66 -19.92 11.08 9.04
CA ASN A 66 -20.36 12.38 9.55
C ASN A 66 -21.73 12.35 10.28
N LYS A 67 -22.18 11.19 10.76
CA LYS A 67 -23.38 11.12 11.61
C LYS A 67 -23.01 11.55 13.03
N LYS A 68 -22.96 12.87 13.23
CA LYS A 68 -23.07 13.50 14.56
C LYS A 68 -24.34 12.92 15.19
N LYS A 69 -24.20 12.12 16.24
CA LYS A 69 -25.36 11.64 17.01
C LYS A 69 -25.96 12.87 17.71
N PRO A 70 -27.27 13.14 17.58
CA PRO A 70 -27.88 14.27 18.25
C PRO A 70 -27.76 14.08 19.76
N SER A 71 -27.37 15.15 20.44
CA SER A 71 -27.41 15.30 21.89
C SER A 71 -28.84 15.10 22.39
N SER A 72 -29.19 13.85 22.75
CA SER A 72 -30.35 13.57 23.59
C SER A 72 -29.84 13.36 25.02
N GLU A 73 -29.41 14.44 25.65
CA GLU A 73 -29.17 14.45 27.08
C GLU A 73 -30.09 15.49 27.72
N ARG A 74 -30.96 14.98 28.59
CA ARG A 74 -31.62 15.69 29.69
C ARG A 74 -32.89 16.49 29.38
N SER A 75 -33.96 15.77 29.04
CA SER A 75 -35.32 16.16 29.46
C SER A 75 -35.80 15.20 30.55
N ASP A 76 -35.11 15.25 31.70
CA ASP A 76 -35.53 14.63 32.97
C ASP A 76 -35.56 15.75 34.03
N LYS A 77 -36.53 16.66 33.87
CA LYS A 77 -36.90 17.67 34.87
C LYS A 77 -38.40 17.89 35.00
N ASN A 78 -39.25 17.11 34.32
CA ASN A 78 -40.70 17.35 34.28
C ASN A 78 -41.52 16.44 35.20
N HIS A 79 -40.88 15.78 36.18
CA HIS A 79 -41.58 14.93 37.16
C HIS A 79 -41.46 15.42 38.62
N GLN A 80 -40.84 16.58 38.86
CA GLN A 80 -40.73 17.17 40.21
C GLN A 80 -41.47 18.51 40.39
N GLU A 81 -42.20 19.01 39.38
CA GLU A 81 -42.93 20.29 39.43
C GLU A 81 -44.46 20.14 39.38
N ASN A 82 -45.01 19.03 39.88
CA ASN A 82 -46.47 18.90 40.04
C ASN A 82 -46.87 18.17 41.33
N ILE A 83 -46.03 18.27 42.35
CA ILE A 83 -46.34 17.84 43.72
C ILE A 83 -45.71 18.83 44.71
N THR A 84 -46.05 20.11 44.59
CA THR A 84 -45.92 21.13 45.65
C THR A 84 -46.95 22.21 45.43
#